data_AF-A0A929HCA6-F1
#
_entry.id   AF-A0A929HCA6-F1
#
_cell.length_a   1.000
_cell.length_b   1.000
_cell.length_c   1.000
_cell.angle_alpha   90.00
_cell.angle_beta   90.00
_cell.angle_gamma   90.00
#
_symmetry.space_group_name_H-M   'P 1'
#
loop_
_entity.id
_entity.type
_entity.pdbx_description
1 polymer ?
#
loop_
_entity_poly.entity_id
_entity_poly.type
_entity_poly.pdbx_seq_one_letter_code
_entity_poly.pdbx_strand_id
1 'polypeptide(L)'
;VDRDGDKVTPLVNREECAYVIFEDGIAWCAIEKAFKAGSIEFQKPVSCHLYPIRLSPLKTGVALNYHRWSICETARILGEKEQMPVFRFLKEALTRVYGSDFYSELELVYREMGKVKG
;
A
#
# COMPACT_ATOMS: atom_id res chain seq x y z
N VAL A 1 -2.44 -9.21 -19.85
CA VAL A 1 -1.23 -10.02 -19.64
C VAL A 1 -0.07 -9.18 -20.13
N ASP A 2 0.95 -8.96 -19.32
CA ASP A 2 2.12 -8.19 -19.73
C ASP A 2 3.06 -9.00 -20.66
N ARG A 3 4.24 -8.46 -20.96
CA ARG A 3 5.21 -9.09 -21.87
C ARG A 3 5.81 -10.38 -21.30
N ASP A 4 5.71 -10.58 -20.00
CA ASP A 4 6.29 -11.71 -19.28
C ASP A 4 5.24 -12.81 -18.97
N GLY A 5 3.99 -12.61 -19.41
CA GLY A 5 2.91 -13.57 -19.21
C GLY A 5 2.13 -13.36 -17.91
N ASP A 6 2.42 -12.30 -17.16
CA ASP A 6 1.81 -12.05 -15.87
C ASP A 6 0.46 -11.33 -15.99
N LYS A 7 -0.45 -11.70 -15.08
CA LYS A 7 -1.74 -11.02 -14.92
C LYS A 7 -1.52 -9.68 -14.22
N VAL A 8 -1.28 -8.65 -15.00
CA VAL A 8 -1.21 -7.26 -14.52
C VAL A 8 -2.57 -6.60 -14.50
N THR A 9 -2.68 -5.55 -13.68
CA THR A 9 -3.84 -4.67 -13.67
C THR A 9 -3.98 -4.01 -15.05
N PRO A 10 -5.13 -4.13 -15.72
CA PRO A 10 -5.34 -3.49 -17.01
C PRO A 10 -5.27 -1.96 -16.84
N LEU A 11 -4.58 -1.32 -17.76
CA LEU A 11 -4.49 0.14 -17.85
C LEU A 11 -5.35 0.62 -19.02
N VAL A 12 -6.02 1.75 -18.86
CA VAL A 12 -6.69 2.45 -19.96
C VAL A 12 -5.63 3.32 -20.64
N ASN A 13 -5.42 3.12 -21.94
CA ASN A 13 -4.47 3.89 -22.74
C ASN A 13 -3.04 4.03 -22.17
N ARG A 14 -2.60 3.07 -21.33
CA ARG A 14 -1.30 3.08 -20.59
C ARG A 14 -1.18 4.17 -19.50
N GLU A 15 -2.30 4.73 -19.07
CA GLU A 15 -2.36 5.73 -18.01
C GLU A 15 -2.90 5.08 -16.72
N GLU A 16 -4.13 5.40 -16.35
CA GLU A 16 -4.76 4.91 -15.15
C GLU A 16 -5.15 3.43 -15.21
N CYS A 17 -5.29 2.84 -14.02
CA CYS A 17 -5.90 1.53 -13.84
C CYS A 17 -7.35 1.55 -14.34
N ALA A 18 -7.79 0.51 -15.05
CA ALA A 18 -9.16 0.38 -15.56
C ALA A 18 -10.27 0.35 -14.48
N TYR A 19 -9.90 0.27 -13.21
CA TYR A 19 -10.81 0.33 -12.07
C TYR A 19 -10.75 1.67 -11.32
N VAL A 20 -10.07 2.67 -11.87
CA VAL A 20 -10.10 4.03 -11.30
C VAL A 20 -11.42 4.71 -11.66
N ILE A 21 -11.90 5.55 -10.75
CA ILE A 21 -12.94 6.55 -11.00
C ILE A 21 -12.45 7.89 -10.47
N PHE A 22 -12.88 8.98 -11.07
CA PHE A 22 -12.52 10.32 -10.65
C PHE A 22 -13.72 11.02 -10.03
N GLU A 23 -13.53 11.57 -8.84
CA GLU A 23 -14.53 12.38 -8.13
C GLU A 23 -13.83 13.62 -7.59
N ASP A 24 -14.34 14.81 -7.92
CA ASP A 24 -13.76 16.10 -7.50
C ASP A 24 -12.26 16.24 -7.79
N GLY A 25 -11.80 15.67 -8.91
CA GLY A 25 -10.38 15.65 -9.30
C GLY A 25 -9.52 14.65 -8.53
N ILE A 26 -10.10 13.83 -7.66
CA ILE A 26 -9.41 12.79 -6.89
C ILE A 26 -9.61 11.44 -7.57
N ALA A 27 -8.51 10.73 -7.80
CA ALA A 27 -8.52 9.36 -8.29
C ALA A 27 -8.87 8.37 -7.15
N TRP A 28 -9.93 7.60 -7.33
CA TRP A 28 -10.39 6.56 -6.41
C TRP A 28 -10.34 5.19 -7.06
N CYS A 29 -10.07 4.15 -6.27
CA CYS A 29 -10.29 2.77 -6.71
C CYS A 29 -11.78 2.41 -6.55
N ALA A 30 -12.47 2.15 -7.64
CA ALA A 30 -13.90 1.80 -7.64
C ALA A 30 -14.18 0.54 -6.81
N ILE A 31 -13.30 -0.46 -6.87
CA ILE A 31 -13.39 -1.71 -6.09
C ILE A 31 -13.34 -1.39 -4.59
N GLU A 32 -12.40 -0.53 -4.16
CA GLU A 32 -12.27 -0.18 -2.75
C GLU A 32 -13.48 0.60 -2.25
N LYS A 33 -14.01 1.54 -3.04
CA LYS A 33 -15.23 2.27 -2.68
C LYS A 33 -16.43 1.33 -2.57
N ALA A 34 -16.63 0.44 -3.54
CA ALA A 34 -17.73 -0.53 -3.54
C ALA A 34 -17.65 -1.47 -2.33
N PHE A 35 -16.44 -1.94 -1.97
CA PHE A 35 -16.22 -2.74 -0.77
C PHE A 35 -16.57 -1.97 0.50
N LYS A 36 -16.07 -0.73 0.65
CA LYS A 36 -16.38 0.12 1.81
C LYS A 36 -17.85 0.49 1.93
N ALA A 37 -18.58 0.50 0.81
CA ALA A 37 -20.02 0.69 0.75
C ALA A 37 -20.83 -0.60 1.01
N GLY A 38 -20.17 -1.74 1.20
CA GLY A 38 -20.82 -3.04 1.40
C GLY A 38 -21.50 -3.60 0.14
N SER A 39 -21.22 -3.02 -1.04
CA SER A 39 -21.83 -3.44 -2.31
C SER A 39 -21.17 -4.70 -2.89
N ILE A 40 -19.94 -5.00 -2.48
CA ILE A 40 -19.19 -6.21 -2.85
C ILE A 40 -18.40 -6.72 -1.64
N GLU A 41 -18.15 -8.03 -1.59
CA GLU A 41 -17.35 -8.67 -0.53
C GLU A 41 -15.83 -8.60 -0.79
N PHE A 42 -15.45 -8.27 -2.02
CA PHE A 42 -14.05 -8.23 -2.44
C PHE A 42 -13.43 -6.83 -2.22
N GLN A 43 -12.55 -6.71 -1.22
CA GLN A 43 -11.68 -5.54 -1.08
C GLN A 43 -10.60 -5.53 -2.17
N LYS A 44 -10.10 -4.34 -2.55
CA LYS A 44 -9.06 -4.17 -3.58
C LYS A 44 -7.91 -5.18 -3.45
N PRO A 45 -7.22 -5.52 -4.56
CA PRO A 45 -6.11 -6.46 -4.55
C PRO A 45 -5.05 -6.11 -3.51
N VAL A 46 -4.47 -7.13 -2.86
CA VAL A 46 -3.46 -6.96 -1.80
C VAL A 46 -2.28 -6.11 -2.28
N SER A 47 -1.83 -6.30 -3.52
CA SER A 47 -0.75 -5.51 -4.11
C SER A 47 -1.07 -4.01 -4.24
N CYS A 48 -2.33 -3.66 -4.51
CA CYS A 48 -2.80 -2.28 -4.51
C CYS A 48 -3.00 -1.75 -3.09
N HIS A 49 -3.41 -2.60 -2.15
CA HIS A 49 -3.62 -2.20 -0.76
C HIS A 49 -2.30 -1.91 -0.03
N LEU A 50 -1.26 -2.70 -0.30
CA LEU A 50 0.06 -2.53 0.31
C LEU A 50 0.88 -1.38 -0.28
N TYR A 51 0.47 -0.80 -1.41
CA TYR A 51 1.23 0.28 -2.04
C TYR A 51 1.31 1.51 -1.10
N PRO A 52 2.52 2.06 -0.81
CA PRO A 52 3.73 1.97 -1.63
C PRO A 52 4.74 0.85 -1.30
N ILE A 53 4.38 -0.14 -0.47
CA ILE A 53 5.22 -1.33 -0.26
C ILE A 53 5.01 -2.34 -1.41
N ARG A 54 6.11 -2.81 -2.00
CA ARG A 54 6.19 -3.85 -3.02
C ARG A 54 6.85 -5.10 -2.43
N LEU A 55 6.36 -6.26 -2.83
CA LEU A 55 6.88 -7.54 -2.39
C LEU A 55 7.91 -8.08 -3.40
N SER A 56 9.04 -8.56 -2.89
CA SER A 56 10.01 -9.29 -3.70
C SER A 56 10.26 -10.67 -3.07
N PRO A 57 10.07 -11.77 -3.82
CA PRO A 57 10.31 -13.11 -3.28
C PRO A 57 11.80 -13.29 -2.97
N LEU A 58 12.11 -13.89 -1.83
CA LEU A 58 13.46 -14.29 -1.44
C LEU A 58 13.55 -15.83 -1.42
N LYS A 59 14.77 -16.38 -1.35
CA LYS A 59 14.97 -17.83 -1.14
C LYS A 59 14.26 -18.33 0.12
N THR A 60 14.21 -17.48 1.16
CA THR A 60 13.48 -17.70 2.40
C THR A 60 12.71 -16.43 2.74
N GLY A 61 11.39 -16.47 2.64
CA GLY A 61 10.51 -15.33 2.96
C GLY A 61 10.33 -14.34 1.81
N VAL A 62 9.88 -13.13 2.16
CA VAL A 62 9.53 -12.05 1.23
C VAL A 62 10.12 -10.75 1.74
N ALA A 63 10.76 -9.98 0.86
CA ALA A 63 11.20 -8.62 1.16
C ALA A 63 10.05 -7.63 0.94
N LEU A 64 9.85 -6.75 1.94
CA LEU A 64 8.93 -5.62 1.90
C LEU A 64 9.71 -4.37 1.50
N ASN A 65 9.55 -3.90 0.26
CA ASN A 65 10.32 -2.80 -0.30
C ASN A 65 9.45 -1.55 -0.46
N TYR A 66 9.85 -0.44 0.16
CA TYR A 66 9.19 0.85 -0.09
C TYR A 66 9.56 1.37 -1.49
N HIS A 67 8.57 1.43 -2.37
CA HIS A 67 8.72 1.99 -3.70
C HIS A 67 8.71 3.53 -3.66
N ARG A 68 9.86 4.13 -3.96
CA ARG A 68 10.08 5.59 -3.93
C ARG A 68 10.22 6.14 -5.34
N TRP A 69 9.41 7.13 -5.65
CA TRP A 69 9.44 7.86 -6.92
C TRP A 69 8.82 9.25 -6.76
N SER A 70 9.00 10.11 -7.77
CA SER A 70 8.71 11.55 -7.70
C SER A 70 7.27 11.89 -7.35
N ILE A 71 6.28 11.11 -7.77
CA ILE A 71 4.87 11.43 -7.51
C ILE A 71 4.49 11.28 -6.03
N CYS A 72 5.31 10.58 -5.22
CA CYS A 72 5.06 10.41 -3.79
C CYS A 72 5.61 11.57 -2.95
N GLU A 73 6.27 12.56 -3.54
CA GLU A 73 7.01 13.56 -2.77
C GLU A 73 6.11 14.38 -1.85
N THR A 74 4.96 14.83 -2.33
CA THR A 74 3.98 15.55 -1.49
C THR A 74 3.50 14.71 -0.31
N ALA A 75 3.25 13.42 -0.52
CA ALA A 75 2.86 12.49 0.55
C ALA A 75 4.00 12.28 1.55
N ARG A 76 5.26 12.26 1.09
CA ARG A 76 6.44 12.12 1.95
C ARG A 76 6.64 13.35 2.83
N ILE A 77 6.51 14.55 2.27
CA ILE A 77 6.59 15.82 3.01
C ILE A 77 5.52 15.86 4.11
N LEU A 78 4.27 15.51 3.75
CA LEU A 78 3.18 15.44 4.71
C LEU A 78 3.46 14.39 5.81
N GLY A 79 3.89 13.19 5.42
CA GLY A 79 4.20 12.12 6.38
C GLY A 79 5.33 12.51 7.33
N GLU A 80 6.35 13.24 6.86
CA GLU A 80 7.42 13.76 7.70
C GLU A 80 6.90 14.80 8.70
N LYS A 81 6.06 15.74 8.23
CA LYS A 81 5.41 16.75 9.08
C LYS A 81 4.52 16.12 10.16
N GLU A 82 3.75 15.10 9.80
CA GLU A 82 2.82 14.39 10.70
C GLU A 82 3.50 13.27 11.49
N GLN A 83 4.82 13.10 11.36
CA GLN A 83 5.58 12.00 11.98
C GLN A 83 4.98 10.61 11.70
N MET A 84 4.45 10.41 10.49
CA MET A 84 3.75 9.23 10.04
C MET A 84 4.68 8.31 9.23
N PRO A 85 5.23 7.23 9.84
CA PRO A 85 5.99 6.24 9.10
C PRO A 85 5.09 5.43 8.14
N VAL A 86 5.67 4.95 7.05
CA VAL A 86 4.95 4.23 5.98
C VAL A 86 4.16 3.02 6.50
N PHE A 87 4.71 2.27 7.46
CA PHE A 87 4.01 1.09 8.00
C PHE A 87 2.72 1.46 8.77
N ARG A 88 2.68 2.64 9.42
CA ARG A 88 1.46 3.13 10.09
C ARG A 88 0.41 3.61 9.08
N PHE A 89 0.83 4.29 8.02
CA PHE A 89 -0.06 4.62 6.89
C PHE A 89 -0.70 3.35 6.30
N LEU A 90 0.03 2.24 6.28
CA LEU A 90 -0.41 0.93 5.77
C LEU A 90 -1.00 0.00 6.84
N LYS A 91 -1.40 0.49 8.01
CA LYS A 91 -1.89 -0.34 9.12
C LYS A 91 -2.96 -1.35 8.70
N GLU A 92 -4.00 -0.89 8.00
CA GLU A 92 -5.10 -1.76 7.56
C GLU A 92 -4.60 -2.84 6.59
N ALA A 93 -3.75 -2.46 5.62
CA ALA A 93 -3.19 -3.37 4.63
C ALA A 93 -2.28 -4.43 5.26
N LEU A 94 -1.36 -4.01 6.14
CA LEU A 94 -0.42 -4.90 6.81
C LEU A 94 -1.14 -5.84 7.78
N THR A 95 -2.12 -5.34 8.51
CA THR A 95 -2.95 -6.17 9.42
C THR A 95 -3.75 -7.21 8.62
N ARG A 96 -4.32 -6.83 7.47
CA ARG A 96 -5.05 -7.75 6.59
C ARG A 96 -4.18 -8.89 6.07
N VAL A 97 -2.92 -8.61 5.76
CA VAL A 97 -2.02 -9.57 5.08
C VAL A 97 -1.23 -10.43 6.06
N TYR A 98 -0.73 -9.82 7.14
CA TYR A 98 0.19 -10.45 8.08
C TYR A 98 -0.38 -10.64 9.48
N GLY A 99 -1.59 -10.14 9.75
CA GLY A 99 -2.25 -10.25 11.04
C GLY A 99 -1.91 -9.11 12.01
N SER A 100 -2.68 -9.05 13.11
CA SER A 100 -2.53 -8.05 14.17
C SER A 100 -1.22 -8.18 14.93
N ASP A 101 -0.73 -9.41 15.10
CA ASP A 101 0.46 -9.69 15.91
C ASP A 101 1.70 -9.14 15.22
N PHE A 102 1.83 -9.37 13.90
CA PHE A 102 2.87 -8.77 13.07
C PHE A 102 2.86 -7.24 13.13
N TYR A 103 1.68 -6.62 13.05
CA TYR A 103 1.59 -5.16 13.14
C TYR A 103 2.01 -4.66 14.54
N SER A 104 1.62 -5.37 15.59
CA SER A 104 2.00 -5.06 16.97
C SER A 104 3.51 -5.13 17.17
N GLU A 105 4.17 -6.13 16.56
CA GLU A 105 5.63 -6.25 16.57
C GLU A 105 6.30 -5.08 15.84
N LEU A 106 5.78 -4.66 14.69
CA LEU A 106 6.30 -3.48 13.96
C LEU A 106 6.25 -2.21 14.83
N GLU A 107 5.14 -1.97 15.52
CA GLU A 107 5.00 -0.83 16.44
C GLU A 107 5.99 -0.92 17.60
N LEU A 108 6.20 -2.12 18.15
CA LEU A 108 7.16 -2.34 19.23
C LEU A 108 8.59 -2.04 18.76
N VAL A 109 9.01 -2.62 17.63
CA VAL A 109 10.35 -2.38 17.05
C VAL A 109 10.55 -0.89 16.76
N TYR A 110 9.56 -0.22 16.18
CA TYR A 110 9.64 1.22 15.89
C TYR A 110 9.83 2.05 17.17
N ARG A 111 9.10 1.73 18.25
CA ARG A 111 9.24 2.40 19.54
C ARG A 111 10.63 2.20 20.14
N GLU A 112 11.16 0.98 20.09
CA GLU A 112 12.49 0.69 20.64
C GLU A 112 13.61 1.33 19.80
N MET A 113 13.50 1.36 18.47
CA MET A 113 14.43 2.08 17.59
C MET A 113 14.48 3.59 17.90
N GLY A 114 13.37 4.18 18.34
CA GLY A 114 13.31 5.57 18.78
C GLY A 114 14.14 5.86 20.03
N LYS A 115 14.31 4.88 20.93
CA LYS A 115 15.10 5.03 22.17
C LYS A 115 16.60 4.97 21.93
N VAL A 116 17.05 4.31 20.86
CA VAL A 116 18.47 4.12 20.52
C VAL A 116 19.11 5.36 19.87
N LYS A 117 18.29 6.31 19.41
CA LYS A 117 18.77 7.56 18.78
C LYS A 117 18.90 8.73 19.77
N GLY A 118 18.67 8.50 21.06
CA GLY A 118 18.77 9.49 22.14
C GLY A 118 20.08 9.40 22.92
#